data_AF-L5N758-F1
#
_entry.id   AF-L5N758-F1
#
_cell.length_a   1.000
_cell.length_b   1.000
_cell.length_c   1.000
_cell.angle_alpha   90.00
_cell.angle_beta   90.00
_cell.angle_gamma   90.00
#
_symmetry.space_group_name_H-M   'P 1'
#
loop_
_entity.id
_entity.type
_entity.pdbx_description
1 polymer ?
#
loop_
_entity_poly.entity_id
_entity_poly.type
_entity_poly.pdbx_seq_one_letter_code
_entity_poly.pdbx_strand_id
1 'polypeptide(L)'
;MTESKKAAYHTLHEVLVQLSQLMAPYTPFLADDIYHNLTGGSVHLAFFPKVDESVMNTQLEEDMDAVLQVVELARGVRNTEAIKTKQPLSELAVIPVNPEKGKALEEYSSIIRDEINVKDVVVKQSSEDLVRYDVKLNFRAAGPVLGKNVGLVKGFLEKMSEEEAAQVVREEKVLVPTADGDVEVTMDLLNVERVADAGLSMGSNQDFHVVLDTTITEELRLEGIAREVIRAIQDERKKQDLPIDLRVNIALSGDADVQQAIKQNESLIRENVLVNELNMKEQEGMKEYTVGENQLKLSIQQ
;
A
#
# COMPACT_ATOMS: atom_id res chain seq x y z
N MET A 1 -5.42 2.20 -27.83
CA MET A 1 -6.00 1.99 -26.49
C MET A 1 -6.06 0.49 -26.24
N THR A 2 -5.49 -0.01 -25.14
CA THR A 2 -5.46 -1.45 -24.81
C THR A 2 -6.85 -1.97 -24.48
N GLU A 3 -7.08 -3.29 -24.59
CA GLU A 3 -8.37 -3.90 -24.24
C GLU A 3 -8.73 -3.68 -22.76
N SER A 4 -7.76 -3.84 -21.85
CA SER A 4 -7.94 -3.51 -20.43
C SER A 4 -8.38 -2.04 -20.21
N LYS A 5 -7.79 -1.08 -20.93
CA LYS A 5 -8.17 0.33 -20.82
C LYS A 5 -9.57 0.61 -21.36
N LYS A 6 -9.99 -0.10 -22.42
CA LYS A 6 -11.38 -0.03 -22.92
C LYS A 6 -12.36 -0.60 -21.89
N ALA A 7 -12.06 -1.75 -21.30
CA ALA A 7 -12.89 -2.37 -20.28
C ALA A 7 -13.05 -1.45 -19.06
N ALA A 8 -11.96 -0.87 -18.56
CA ALA A 8 -12.01 0.09 -17.44
C ALA A 8 -12.89 1.31 -17.75
N TYR A 9 -12.78 1.89 -18.94
CA TYR A 9 -13.64 3.01 -19.34
C TYR A 9 -15.09 2.61 -19.52
N HIS A 10 -15.37 1.41 -20.03
CA HIS A 10 -16.74 0.90 -20.15
C HIS A 10 -17.37 0.74 -18.77
N THR A 11 -16.69 0.06 -17.84
CA THR A 11 -17.17 -0.13 -16.46
C THR A 11 -17.37 1.21 -15.77
N LEU A 12 -16.41 2.15 -15.88
CA LEU A 12 -16.55 3.47 -15.27
C LEU A 12 -17.72 4.26 -15.85
N HIS A 13 -17.89 4.24 -17.18
CA HIS A 13 -19.03 4.89 -17.84
C HIS A 13 -20.35 4.31 -17.35
N GLU A 14 -20.49 2.97 -17.32
CA GLU A 14 -21.69 2.29 -16.86
C GLU A 14 -22.04 2.62 -15.41
N VAL A 15 -21.04 2.55 -14.51
CA VAL A 15 -21.21 2.90 -13.09
C VAL A 15 -21.65 4.35 -12.93
N LEU A 16 -20.99 5.30 -13.59
CA LEU A 16 -21.34 6.72 -13.48
C LEU A 16 -22.74 7.02 -14.05
N VAL A 17 -23.12 6.39 -15.16
CA VAL A 17 -24.45 6.55 -15.75
C VAL A 17 -25.54 6.02 -14.80
N GLN A 18 -25.38 4.80 -14.27
CA GLN A 18 -26.36 4.23 -13.35
C GLN A 18 -26.40 4.97 -12.01
N LEU A 19 -25.25 5.36 -11.48
CA LEU A 19 -25.15 6.15 -10.26
C LEU A 19 -25.86 7.51 -10.42
N SER A 20 -25.68 8.20 -11.55
CA SER A 20 -26.43 9.43 -11.83
C SER A 20 -27.94 9.20 -11.82
N GLN A 21 -28.42 8.10 -12.41
CA GLN A 21 -29.86 7.78 -12.39
C GLN A 21 -30.38 7.52 -10.96
N LEU A 22 -29.61 6.82 -10.12
CA LEU A 22 -29.95 6.57 -8.70
C LEU A 22 -29.94 7.86 -7.88
N MET A 23 -29.00 8.76 -8.14
CA MET A 23 -28.80 10.00 -7.39
C MET A 23 -29.74 11.13 -7.84
N ALA A 24 -30.31 11.08 -9.05
CA ALA A 24 -31.14 12.14 -9.63
C ALA A 24 -32.27 12.66 -8.71
N PRO A 25 -32.98 11.82 -7.92
CA PRO A 25 -34.00 12.31 -6.98
C PRO A 25 -33.45 13.15 -5.81
N TYR A 26 -32.16 12.99 -5.47
CA TYR A 26 -31.53 13.60 -4.30
C TYR A 26 -30.61 14.77 -4.68
N THR A 27 -29.87 14.65 -5.78
CA THR A 27 -28.88 15.64 -6.24
C THR A 27 -29.09 15.94 -7.74
N PRO A 28 -30.22 16.55 -8.13
CA PRO A 28 -30.68 16.61 -9.52
C PRO A 28 -29.68 17.27 -10.47
N PHE A 29 -29.15 18.45 -10.12
CA PHE A 29 -28.23 19.18 -10.98
C PHE A 29 -26.90 18.45 -11.21
N LEU A 30 -26.34 17.83 -10.15
CA LEU A 30 -25.09 17.09 -10.26
C LEU A 30 -25.27 15.80 -11.06
N ALA A 31 -26.37 15.07 -10.81
CA ALA A 31 -26.70 13.87 -11.55
C ALA A 31 -26.92 14.16 -13.04
N ASP A 32 -27.63 15.26 -13.36
CA ASP A 32 -27.89 15.67 -14.74
C ASP A 32 -26.61 16.12 -15.45
N ASP A 33 -25.73 16.89 -14.79
CA ASP A 33 -24.45 17.30 -15.36
C ASP A 33 -23.56 16.10 -15.72
N ILE A 34 -23.38 15.15 -14.80
CA ILE A 34 -22.59 13.93 -15.06
C ILE A 34 -23.22 13.12 -16.18
N TYR A 35 -24.53 12.86 -16.12
CA TYR A 35 -25.24 12.04 -17.10
C TYR A 35 -25.23 12.68 -18.49
N HIS A 36 -25.42 14.00 -18.56
CA HIS A 36 -25.40 14.76 -19.80
C HIS A 36 -24.03 14.73 -20.46
N ASN A 37 -22.96 14.95 -19.69
CA ASN A 37 -21.59 14.91 -20.21
C ASN A 37 -21.20 13.52 -20.75
N LEU A 38 -21.78 12.44 -20.21
CA LEU A 38 -21.50 11.07 -20.66
C LEU A 38 -22.40 10.59 -21.81
N THR A 39 -23.68 10.95 -21.80
CA THR A 39 -24.69 10.38 -22.71
C THR A 39 -25.28 11.37 -23.71
N GLY A 40 -25.13 12.68 -23.48
CA GLY A 40 -25.81 13.75 -24.20
C GLY A 40 -27.28 13.95 -23.85
N GLY A 41 -27.86 13.11 -22.98
CA GLY A 41 -29.26 13.20 -22.53
C GLY A 41 -29.42 13.93 -21.19
N SER A 42 -30.66 14.08 -20.72
CA SER A 42 -30.95 14.50 -19.34
C SER A 42 -31.32 13.28 -18.51
N VAL A 43 -30.76 13.17 -17.30
CA VAL A 43 -31.05 12.06 -16.38
C VAL A 43 -32.51 12.07 -15.92
N HIS A 44 -33.15 13.24 -15.90
CA HIS A 44 -34.54 13.41 -15.50
C HIS A 44 -35.54 12.85 -16.52
N LEU A 45 -35.07 12.52 -17.72
CA LEU A 45 -35.83 11.84 -18.76
C LEU A 45 -35.48 10.35 -18.86
N ALA A 46 -34.50 9.88 -18.08
CA ALA A 46 -34.07 8.49 -18.09
C ALA A 46 -34.97 7.61 -17.22
N PHE A 47 -34.99 6.31 -17.53
CA PHE A 47 -35.61 5.33 -16.64
C PHE A 47 -34.74 5.09 -15.41
N PHE A 48 -35.39 4.79 -14.29
CA PHE A 48 -34.70 4.31 -13.10
C PHE A 48 -34.01 2.96 -13.41
N PRO A 49 -32.77 2.73 -12.96
CA PRO A 49 -32.04 1.50 -13.26
C PRO A 49 -32.75 0.28 -12.64
N LYS A 50 -32.64 -0.85 -13.33
CA LYS A 50 -33.19 -2.13 -12.89
C LYS A 50 -32.06 -3.07 -12.53
N VAL A 51 -32.29 -3.88 -11.50
CA VAL A 51 -31.33 -4.92 -11.10
C VAL A 51 -31.22 -5.96 -12.21
N ASP A 52 -29.99 -6.29 -12.57
CA ASP A 52 -29.66 -7.44 -13.42
C ASP A 52 -28.89 -8.44 -12.57
N GLU A 53 -29.56 -9.53 -12.20
CA GLU A 53 -28.95 -10.56 -11.35
C GLU A 53 -27.87 -11.37 -12.08
N SER A 54 -27.86 -11.35 -13.42
CA SER A 54 -26.91 -12.14 -14.22
C SER A 54 -25.48 -11.63 -14.18
N VAL A 55 -25.29 -10.36 -13.79
CA VAL A 55 -23.97 -9.73 -13.65
C VAL A 55 -23.49 -9.67 -12.20
N MET A 56 -24.30 -10.13 -11.24
CA MET A 56 -23.89 -10.21 -9.84
C MET A 56 -22.89 -11.35 -9.64
N ASN A 57 -21.76 -11.06 -9.00
CA ASN A 57 -20.70 -12.03 -8.75
C ASN A 57 -20.16 -11.87 -7.32
N THR A 58 -20.74 -12.61 -6.39
CA THR A 58 -20.37 -12.57 -4.97
C THR A 58 -18.94 -12.99 -4.71
N GLN A 59 -18.38 -13.92 -5.49
CA GLN A 59 -16.97 -14.29 -5.35
C GLN A 59 -16.06 -13.10 -5.67
N LEU A 60 -16.33 -12.37 -6.76
CA LEU A 60 -15.55 -11.18 -7.11
C LEU A 60 -15.66 -10.08 -6.04
N GLU A 61 -16.85 -9.91 -5.44
CA GLU A 61 -17.07 -8.96 -4.34
C GLU A 61 -16.20 -9.34 -3.12
N GLU A 62 -16.23 -10.61 -2.70
CA GLU A 62 -15.42 -11.13 -1.61
C GLU A 62 -13.91 -11.00 -1.87
N ASP A 63 -13.49 -11.28 -3.12
CA ASP A 63 -12.09 -11.17 -3.54
C ASP A 63 -11.61 -9.71 -3.49
N MET A 64 -12.43 -8.77 -3.98
CA MET A 64 -12.10 -7.34 -3.95
C MET A 64 -12.11 -6.77 -2.52
N ASP A 65 -13.02 -7.24 -1.66
CA ASP A 65 -13.01 -6.90 -0.23
C ASP A 65 -11.70 -7.35 0.44
N ALA A 66 -11.21 -8.56 0.12
CA ALA A 66 -9.92 -9.05 0.61
C ALA A 66 -8.76 -8.16 0.12
N VAL A 67 -8.74 -7.79 -1.16
CA VAL A 67 -7.74 -6.87 -1.74
C VAL A 67 -7.74 -5.53 -1.00
N LEU A 68 -8.92 -4.94 -0.77
CA LEU A 68 -9.06 -3.67 -0.07
C LEU A 68 -8.54 -3.75 1.37
N GLN A 69 -8.86 -4.81 2.11
CA GLN A 69 -8.36 -5.00 3.46
C GLN A 69 -6.82 -5.07 3.51
N VAL A 70 -6.20 -5.83 2.60
CA VAL A 70 -4.74 -5.92 2.50
C VAL A 70 -4.12 -4.56 2.18
N VAL A 71 -4.73 -3.81 1.26
CA VAL A 71 -4.28 -2.46 0.89
C VAL A 71 -4.36 -1.51 2.09
N GLU A 72 -5.47 -1.52 2.82
CA GLU A 72 -5.65 -0.67 3.99
C GLU A 72 -4.63 -0.99 5.09
N LEU A 73 -4.38 -2.27 5.35
CA LEU A 73 -3.36 -2.70 6.30
C LEU A 73 -1.98 -2.22 5.89
N ALA A 74 -1.57 -2.42 4.63
CA ALA A 74 -0.28 -1.99 4.13
C ALA A 74 -0.14 -0.46 4.15
N ARG A 75 -1.20 0.30 3.81
CA ARG A 75 -1.24 1.76 3.94
C ARG A 75 -1.09 2.20 5.41
N GLY A 76 -1.70 1.48 6.34
CA GLY A 76 -1.56 1.70 7.77
C GLY A 76 -0.11 1.51 8.25
N VAL A 77 0.55 0.45 7.79
CA VAL A 77 1.98 0.21 8.05
C VAL A 77 2.83 1.36 7.53
N ARG A 78 2.65 1.76 6.26
CA ARG A 78 3.37 2.90 5.67
C ARG A 78 3.19 4.19 6.45
N ASN A 79 1.97 4.45 6.93
CA ASN A 79 1.67 5.65 7.70
C ASN A 79 2.38 5.65 9.06
N THR A 80 2.41 4.48 9.72
CA THR A 80 3.12 4.30 11.00
C THR A 80 4.62 4.57 10.85
N GLU A 81 5.21 4.17 9.73
CA GLU A 81 6.62 4.37 9.39
C GLU A 81 6.88 5.71 8.67
N ALA A 82 5.86 6.55 8.50
CA ALA A 82 5.91 7.82 7.78
C ALA A 82 6.45 7.74 6.33
N ILE A 83 6.27 6.60 5.66
CA ILE A 83 6.74 6.37 4.29
C ILE A 83 5.67 6.79 3.27
N LYS A 84 5.93 7.89 2.55
CA LYS A 84 5.04 8.44 1.50
C LYS A 84 4.73 7.39 0.43
N THR A 85 3.48 7.24 -0.02
CA THR A 85 3.07 6.27 -1.07
C THR A 85 3.90 6.31 -2.36
N LYS A 86 4.46 7.47 -2.75
CA LYS A 86 5.30 7.57 -3.96
C LYS A 86 6.69 6.93 -3.81
N GLN A 87 7.16 6.69 -2.58
CA GLN A 87 8.39 5.96 -2.35
C GLN A 87 8.13 4.48 -2.63
N PRO A 88 8.71 3.89 -3.70
CA PRO A 88 8.57 2.47 -3.94
C PRO A 88 9.27 1.69 -2.83
N LEU A 89 8.71 0.54 -2.48
CA LEU A 89 9.29 -0.41 -1.55
C LEU A 89 9.56 -1.74 -2.26
N SER A 90 10.42 -2.58 -1.69
CA SER A 90 10.83 -3.86 -2.28
C SER A 90 9.66 -4.84 -2.32
N GLU A 91 9.15 -5.23 -1.16
CA GLU A 91 8.22 -6.35 -1.05
C GLU A 91 7.12 -6.09 -0.03
N LEU A 92 5.93 -6.59 -0.34
CA LEU A 92 4.84 -6.81 0.60
C LEU A 92 4.57 -8.30 0.70
N ALA A 93 4.76 -8.88 1.88
CA ALA A 93 4.30 -10.23 2.17
C ALA A 93 2.88 -10.19 2.77
N VAL A 94 2.00 -11.04 2.25
CA VAL A 94 0.63 -11.19 2.73
C VAL A 94 0.44 -12.61 3.26
N ILE A 95 0.03 -12.73 4.51
CA ILE A 95 -0.22 -14.01 5.17
C ILE A 95 -1.71 -14.06 5.54
N PRO A 96 -2.54 -14.80 4.79
CA PRO A 96 -3.95 -14.97 5.10
C PRO A 96 -4.12 -15.93 6.29
N VAL A 97 -5.06 -15.61 7.19
CA VAL A 97 -5.43 -16.50 8.30
C VAL A 97 -6.16 -17.74 7.78
N ASN A 98 -6.97 -17.59 6.72
CA ASN A 98 -7.57 -18.70 5.99
C ASN A 98 -6.86 -18.90 4.63
N PRO A 99 -6.22 -20.06 4.39
CA PRO A 99 -5.52 -20.36 3.13
C PRO A 99 -6.35 -20.18 1.85
N GLU A 100 -7.67 -20.38 1.91
CA GLU A 100 -8.53 -20.21 0.72
C GLU A 100 -8.59 -18.75 0.26
N LYS A 101 -8.57 -17.79 1.20
CA LYS A 101 -8.48 -16.35 0.90
C LYS A 101 -7.13 -15.97 0.28
N GLY A 102 -6.10 -16.79 0.45
CA GLY A 102 -4.77 -16.55 -0.10
C GLY A 102 -4.69 -16.68 -1.62
N LYS A 103 -5.36 -17.67 -2.19
CA LYS A 103 -5.28 -17.95 -3.64
C LYS A 103 -5.89 -16.82 -4.48
N ALA A 104 -7.01 -16.26 -4.03
CA ALA A 104 -7.63 -15.12 -4.70
C ALA A 104 -6.66 -13.92 -4.74
N LEU A 105 -5.97 -13.64 -3.64
CA LEU A 105 -5.02 -12.51 -3.56
C LEU A 105 -3.81 -12.67 -4.50
N GLU A 106 -3.41 -13.89 -4.84
CA GLU A 106 -2.36 -14.11 -5.84
C GLU A 106 -2.78 -13.61 -7.22
N GLU A 107 -4.03 -13.84 -7.62
CA GLU A 107 -4.59 -13.37 -8.90
C GLU A 107 -4.67 -11.84 -8.97
N TYR A 108 -4.91 -11.19 -7.83
CA TYR A 108 -5.00 -9.73 -7.71
C TYR A 108 -3.72 -9.06 -7.22
N SER A 109 -2.61 -9.80 -7.13
CA SER A 109 -1.32 -9.32 -6.62
C SER A 109 -0.82 -8.07 -7.35
N SER A 110 -1.07 -7.96 -8.66
CA SER A 110 -0.72 -6.76 -9.43
C SER A 110 -1.47 -5.51 -8.98
N ILE A 111 -2.74 -5.65 -8.60
CA ILE A 111 -3.56 -4.52 -8.10
C ILE A 111 -2.98 -4.05 -6.76
N ILE A 112 -2.72 -5.00 -5.85
CA ILE A 112 -2.14 -4.70 -4.53
C ILE A 112 -0.77 -4.03 -4.69
N ARG A 113 0.08 -4.58 -5.57
CA ARG A 113 1.43 -4.09 -5.86
C ARG A 113 1.39 -2.63 -6.31
N ASP A 114 0.52 -2.33 -7.28
CA ASP A 114 0.42 -1.01 -7.88
C ASP A 114 -0.17 0.01 -6.87
N GLU A 115 -1.15 -0.41 -6.07
CA GLU A 115 -1.84 0.44 -5.07
C GLU A 115 -0.95 0.80 -3.86
N ILE A 116 -0.08 -0.14 -3.45
CA ILE A 116 0.88 0.02 -2.34
C ILE A 116 2.24 0.55 -2.81
N ASN A 117 2.51 0.50 -4.11
CA ASN A 117 3.77 0.86 -4.74
C ASN A 117 4.95 0.05 -4.17
N VAL A 118 4.85 -1.26 -4.32
CA VAL A 118 5.92 -2.23 -4.02
C VAL A 118 6.43 -2.88 -5.30
N LYS A 119 7.62 -3.49 -5.30
CA LYS A 119 8.13 -4.22 -6.47
C LYS A 119 7.52 -5.60 -6.59
N ASP A 120 7.28 -6.24 -5.45
CA ASP A 120 6.68 -7.56 -5.40
C ASP A 120 5.63 -7.70 -4.29
N VAL A 121 4.69 -8.61 -4.50
CA VAL A 121 3.69 -9.02 -3.51
C VAL A 121 3.72 -10.53 -3.42
N VAL A 122 4.08 -11.04 -2.24
CA VAL A 122 4.25 -12.48 -2.01
C VAL A 122 3.19 -12.96 -1.03
N VAL A 123 2.35 -13.89 -1.46
CA VAL A 123 1.39 -14.55 -0.57
C VAL A 123 2.09 -15.75 0.10
N LYS A 124 2.18 -15.75 1.43
CA LYS A 124 2.82 -16.81 2.22
C LYS A 124 1.81 -17.53 3.08
N GLN A 125 2.00 -18.84 3.28
CA GLN A 125 1.11 -19.69 4.08
C GLN A 125 1.38 -19.60 5.58
N SER A 126 2.57 -19.14 5.98
CA SER A 126 2.97 -18.97 7.37
C SER A 126 3.80 -17.70 7.50
N SER A 127 3.71 -17.04 8.65
CA SER A 127 4.53 -15.89 8.98
C SER A 127 5.84 -16.29 9.68
N GLU A 128 6.07 -17.56 9.97
CA GLU A 128 7.18 -18.04 10.80
C GLU A 128 8.58 -17.61 10.32
N ASP A 129 8.74 -17.36 9.01
CA ASP A 129 10.01 -16.91 8.43
C ASP A 129 10.18 -15.38 8.38
N LEU A 130 9.18 -14.59 8.82
CA LEU A 130 9.11 -13.13 8.65
C LEU A 130 8.83 -12.35 9.93
N VAL A 131 8.45 -13.03 11.01
CA VAL A 131 8.15 -12.39 12.28
C VAL A 131 8.85 -13.10 13.42
N ARG A 132 9.37 -12.28 14.33
CA ARG A 132 9.82 -12.67 15.65
C ARG A 132 8.63 -12.59 16.60
N TYR A 133 8.63 -13.44 17.61
CA TYR A 133 7.65 -13.37 18.69
C TYR A 133 8.25 -12.59 19.85
N ASP A 134 7.58 -11.52 20.26
CA ASP A 134 7.87 -10.78 21.49
C ASP A 134 6.92 -11.29 22.57
N VAL A 135 7.46 -12.10 23.47
CA VAL A 135 6.70 -12.76 24.53
C VAL A 135 6.81 -11.93 25.80
N LYS A 136 5.74 -11.25 26.17
CA LYS A 136 5.64 -10.44 27.39
C LYS A 136 4.78 -11.12 28.43
N LEU A 137 5.03 -10.81 29.70
CA LEU A 137 4.19 -11.29 30.79
C LEU A 137 2.85 -10.54 30.81
N ASN A 138 1.73 -11.25 30.86
CA ASN A 138 0.43 -10.64 31.16
C ASN A 138 0.33 -10.38 32.67
N PHE A 139 0.75 -9.21 33.14
CA PHE A 139 0.80 -8.89 34.57
C PHE A 139 -0.53 -9.07 35.31
N ARG A 140 -1.67 -8.93 34.63
CA ARG A 140 -3.00 -9.11 35.26
C ARG A 140 -3.28 -10.59 35.58
N ALA A 141 -2.97 -11.49 34.66
CA ALA A 141 -3.17 -12.93 34.83
C ALA A 141 -2.03 -13.57 35.64
N ALA A 142 -0.79 -13.16 35.36
CA ALA A 142 0.42 -13.75 35.91
C ALA A 142 0.76 -13.29 37.34
N GLY A 143 0.34 -12.08 37.74
CA GLY A 143 0.63 -11.52 39.07
C GLY A 143 0.16 -12.40 40.24
N PRO A 144 -1.11 -12.84 40.27
CA PRO A 144 -1.63 -13.73 41.31
C PRO A 144 -0.98 -15.12 41.34
N VAL A 145 -0.56 -15.64 40.19
CA VAL A 145 -0.03 -17.01 40.04
C VAL A 145 1.47 -17.06 40.35
N LEU A 146 2.25 -16.13 39.81
CA LEU A 146 3.72 -16.14 39.90
C LEU A 146 4.24 -15.39 41.13
N GLY A 147 3.47 -14.47 41.72
CA GLY A 147 3.80 -13.78 42.97
C GLY A 147 5.22 -13.20 43.01
N LYS A 148 6.09 -13.79 43.84
CA LYS A 148 7.50 -13.37 44.00
C LYS A 148 8.36 -13.61 42.75
N ASN A 149 7.95 -14.53 41.88
CA ASN A 149 8.71 -14.93 40.68
C ASN A 149 8.41 -14.06 39.46
N VAL A 150 7.46 -13.10 39.55
CA VAL A 150 7.08 -12.20 38.43
C VAL A 150 8.28 -11.49 37.84
N GLY A 151 9.16 -10.93 38.68
CA GLY A 151 10.35 -10.21 38.20
C GLY A 151 11.38 -11.13 37.54
N LEU A 152 11.49 -12.36 38.03
CA LEU A 152 12.39 -13.38 37.50
C LEU A 152 11.92 -13.87 36.12
N VAL A 153 10.63 -14.23 36.02
CA VAL A 153 10.01 -14.64 34.75
C VAL A 153 10.07 -13.49 33.74
N LYS A 154 9.74 -12.25 34.13
CA LYS A 154 9.87 -11.09 33.25
C LYS A 154 11.28 -10.95 32.69
N GLY A 155 12.31 -11.01 33.53
CA GLY A 155 13.70 -10.87 33.09
C GLY A 155 14.21 -12.05 32.25
N PHE A 156 13.61 -13.23 32.41
CA PHE A 156 13.87 -14.38 31.53
C PHE A 156 13.24 -14.17 30.16
N LEU A 157 11.97 -13.76 30.11
CA LEU A 157 11.25 -13.48 28.87
C LEU A 157 11.93 -12.37 28.05
N GLU A 158 12.41 -11.29 28.70
CA GLU A 158 13.12 -10.18 28.03
C GLU A 158 14.50 -10.56 27.45
N LYS A 159 15.09 -11.68 27.88
CA LYS A 159 16.41 -12.17 27.41
C LYS A 159 16.30 -13.35 26.47
N MET A 160 15.09 -13.77 26.16
CA MET A 160 14.79 -14.90 25.32
C MET A 160 15.30 -14.66 23.89
N SER A 161 15.90 -15.68 23.29
CA SER A 161 16.23 -15.70 21.87
C SER A 161 14.97 -15.87 21.00
N GLU A 162 15.07 -15.55 19.72
CA GLU A 162 13.94 -15.69 18.79
C GLU A 162 13.48 -17.13 18.63
N GLU A 163 14.43 -18.07 18.69
CA GLU A 163 14.18 -19.51 18.61
C GLU A 163 13.39 -20.01 19.82
N GLU A 164 13.76 -19.54 21.01
CA GLU A 164 13.04 -19.82 22.25
C GLU A 164 11.64 -19.20 22.23
N ALA A 165 11.48 -17.96 21.75
CA ALA A 165 10.18 -17.29 21.66
C ALA A 165 9.23 -18.01 20.71
N ALA A 166 9.72 -18.44 19.55
CA ALA A 166 8.96 -19.28 18.63
C ALA A 166 8.62 -20.64 19.25
N GLN A 167 9.50 -21.21 20.09
CA GLN A 167 9.22 -22.45 20.80
C GLN A 167 8.12 -22.28 21.85
N VAL A 168 8.08 -21.18 22.60
CA VAL A 168 7.00 -20.89 23.56
C VAL A 168 5.64 -20.86 22.88
N VAL A 169 5.56 -20.28 21.68
CA VAL A 169 4.31 -20.24 20.90
C VAL A 169 3.91 -21.63 20.41
N ARG A 170 4.86 -22.46 19.97
CA ARG A 170 4.60 -23.83 19.49
C ARG A 170 4.20 -24.79 20.62
N GLU A 171 4.82 -24.67 21.78
CA GLU A 171 4.57 -25.53 22.94
C GLU A 171 3.47 -25.01 23.86
N GLU A 172 2.97 -23.79 23.60
CA GLU A 172 1.99 -23.04 24.40
C GLU A 172 2.41 -22.82 25.88
N LYS A 173 3.70 -22.98 26.17
CA LYS A 173 4.26 -22.84 27.51
C LYS A 173 5.77 -22.62 27.49
N VAL A 174 6.32 -22.14 28.60
CA VAL A 174 7.76 -22.01 28.84
C VAL A 174 8.10 -22.41 30.26
N LEU A 175 9.23 -23.10 30.43
CA LEU A 175 9.79 -23.44 31.74
C LEU A 175 10.87 -22.42 32.10
N VAL A 176 10.63 -21.64 33.17
CA VAL A 176 11.59 -20.65 33.64
C VAL A 176 12.37 -21.22 34.82
N PRO A 177 13.72 -21.33 34.75
CA PRO A 177 14.52 -21.82 35.85
C PRO A 177 14.47 -20.85 37.04
N THR A 178 14.15 -21.34 38.24
CA THR A 178 14.21 -20.55 39.47
C THR A 178 14.99 -21.28 40.57
N ALA A 179 15.34 -20.56 41.64
CA ALA A 179 16.11 -21.11 42.77
C ALA A 179 15.39 -22.26 43.50
N ASP A 180 14.07 -22.35 43.39
CA ASP A 180 13.20 -23.34 44.05
C ASP A 180 12.70 -24.43 43.08
N GLY A 181 13.20 -24.45 41.84
CA GLY A 181 12.78 -25.35 40.75
C GLY A 181 12.24 -24.61 39.51
N ASP A 182 12.02 -25.33 38.42
CA ASP A 182 11.48 -24.72 37.19
C ASP A 182 10.01 -24.33 37.38
N VAL A 183 9.67 -23.10 37.00
CA VAL A 183 8.30 -22.59 37.04
C VAL A 183 7.72 -22.67 35.64
N GLU A 184 6.64 -23.43 35.49
CA GLU A 184 5.88 -23.50 34.24
C GLU A 184 5.01 -22.24 34.08
N VAL A 185 5.15 -21.58 32.93
CA VAL A 185 4.37 -20.41 32.54
C VAL A 185 3.62 -20.76 31.27
N THR A 186 2.31 -20.85 31.37
CA THR A 186 1.39 -21.21 30.28
C THR A 186 0.95 -19.97 29.48
N MET A 187 0.47 -20.17 28.26
CA MET A 187 0.12 -19.09 27.31
C MET A 187 -0.91 -18.08 27.85
N ASP A 188 -1.82 -18.49 28.74
CA ASP A 188 -2.80 -17.61 29.38
C ASP A 188 -2.18 -16.56 30.32
N LEU A 189 -0.95 -16.79 30.77
CA LEU A 189 -0.15 -15.87 31.57
C LEU A 189 0.74 -14.95 30.72
N LEU A 190 0.71 -15.10 29.40
CA LEU A 190 1.56 -14.41 28.45
C LEU A 190 0.74 -13.50 27.51
N ASN A 191 1.38 -12.44 27.06
CA ASN A 191 0.96 -11.64 25.92
C ASN A 191 2.02 -11.87 24.83
N VAL A 192 1.65 -12.51 23.74
CA VAL A 192 2.54 -12.73 22.61
C VAL A 192 2.19 -11.75 21.51
N GLU A 193 3.14 -10.87 21.21
CA GLU A 193 3.09 -9.94 20.10
C GLU A 193 3.97 -10.49 18.97
N ARG A 194 3.50 -10.40 17.72
CA ARG A 194 4.37 -10.65 16.56
C ARG A 194 5.04 -9.34 16.21
N VAL A 195 6.36 -9.36 16.03
CA VAL A 195 7.16 -8.19 15.66
C VAL A 195 7.92 -8.54 14.40
N ALA A 196 7.93 -7.64 13.43
CA ALA A 196 8.65 -7.86 12.19
C ALA A 196 10.16 -7.70 12.40
N ASP A 197 10.98 -8.35 11.57
CA ASP A 197 12.44 -8.21 11.60
C ASP A 197 12.90 -6.76 11.35
N ALA A 198 14.16 -6.45 11.69
CA ALA A 198 14.70 -5.10 11.44
C ALA A 198 14.59 -4.72 9.95
N GLY A 199 13.95 -3.58 9.67
CA GLY A 199 13.66 -3.15 8.30
C GLY A 199 12.36 -3.73 7.73
N LEU A 200 11.61 -4.51 8.50
CA LEU A 200 10.25 -4.92 8.19
C LEU A 200 9.28 -4.26 9.17
N SER A 201 8.05 -4.01 8.72
CA SER A 201 6.98 -3.51 9.56
C SER A 201 5.69 -4.29 9.28
N MET A 202 4.94 -4.61 10.32
CA MET A 202 3.77 -5.50 10.23
C MET A 202 2.46 -4.77 10.55
N GLY A 203 1.40 -5.12 9.81
CA GLY A 203 0.02 -4.78 10.10
C GLY A 203 -0.83 -6.05 10.14
N SER A 204 -1.92 -6.06 10.90
CA SER A 204 -2.81 -7.23 10.93
C SER A 204 -4.25 -6.88 11.27
N ASN A 205 -5.18 -7.70 10.78
CA ASN A 205 -6.56 -7.74 11.21
C ASN A 205 -6.99 -9.21 11.47
N GLN A 206 -8.29 -9.46 11.52
CA GLN A 206 -8.84 -10.81 11.78
C GLN A 206 -8.58 -11.81 10.64
N ASP A 207 -8.40 -11.32 9.41
CA ASP A 207 -8.33 -12.14 8.20
C ASP A 207 -6.92 -12.23 7.60
N PHE A 208 -6.08 -11.20 7.80
CA PHE A 208 -4.79 -11.04 7.15
C PHE A 208 -3.73 -10.46 8.09
N HIS A 209 -2.51 -10.94 7.91
CA HIS A 209 -1.28 -10.26 8.34
C HIS A 209 -0.54 -9.76 7.11
N VAL A 210 0.00 -8.55 7.17
CA VAL A 210 0.85 -7.99 6.13
C VAL A 210 2.19 -7.61 6.74
N VAL A 211 3.26 -7.91 6.03
CA VAL A 211 4.62 -7.51 6.39
C VAL A 211 5.21 -6.75 5.22
N LEU A 212 5.57 -5.50 5.46
CA LEU A 212 6.11 -4.60 4.45
C LEU A 212 7.60 -4.41 4.73
N ASP A 213 8.44 -4.60 3.71
CA ASP A 213 9.85 -4.24 3.80
C ASP A 213 9.99 -2.72 3.65
N THR A 214 10.47 -2.10 4.73
CA THR A 214 10.64 -0.66 4.88
C THR A 214 12.07 -0.20 4.60
N THR A 215 12.95 -1.13 4.23
CA THR A 215 14.33 -0.84 3.87
C THR A 215 14.40 -0.10 2.54
N ILE A 216 14.76 1.18 2.57
CA ILE A 216 14.91 1.99 1.35
C ILE A 216 16.35 1.84 0.82
N THR A 217 16.50 1.03 -0.22
CA THR A 217 17.76 0.95 -0.98
C THR A 217 17.99 2.22 -1.80
N GLU A 218 19.22 2.45 -2.23
CA GLU A 218 19.55 3.63 -3.05
C GLU A 218 18.78 3.66 -4.39
N GLU A 219 18.57 2.49 -5.00
CA GLU A 219 17.76 2.37 -6.21
C GLU A 219 16.30 2.77 -5.97
N LEU A 220 15.69 2.27 -4.89
CA LEU A 220 14.32 2.62 -4.52
C LEU A 220 14.20 4.11 -4.17
N ARG A 221 15.20 4.68 -3.48
CA ARG A 221 15.25 6.12 -3.16
C ARG A 221 15.24 6.97 -4.44
N LEU A 222 16.11 6.63 -5.40
CA LEU A 222 16.22 7.36 -6.67
C LEU A 222 14.97 7.21 -7.53
N GLU A 223 14.33 6.04 -7.55
CA GLU A 223 13.03 5.87 -8.21
C GLU A 223 11.93 6.71 -7.51
N GLY A 224 11.92 6.77 -6.18
CA GLY A 224 11.00 7.62 -5.42
C GLY A 224 11.14 9.11 -5.81
N ILE A 225 12.37 9.59 -5.97
CA ILE A 225 12.66 10.93 -6.49
C ILE A 225 12.11 11.08 -7.91
N ALA A 226 12.36 10.11 -8.81
CA ALA A 226 11.85 10.15 -10.17
C ALA A 226 10.30 10.21 -10.24
N ARG A 227 9.59 9.51 -9.35
CA ARG A 227 8.11 9.57 -9.24
C ARG A 227 7.61 10.93 -8.78
N GLU A 228 8.31 11.59 -7.86
CA GLU A 228 7.99 12.96 -7.48
C GLU A 228 8.30 13.97 -8.61
N VAL A 229 9.35 13.74 -9.42
CA VAL A 229 9.61 14.52 -10.64
C VAL A 229 8.46 14.37 -11.64
N ILE A 230 7.99 13.14 -11.88
CA ILE A 230 6.81 12.89 -12.75
C ILE A 230 5.60 13.67 -12.25
N ARG A 231 5.35 13.67 -10.94
CA ARG A 231 4.25 14.44 -10.34
C ARG A 231 4.44 15.95 -10.52
N ALA A 232 5.64 16.50 -10.34
CA ALA A 232 5.92 17.91 -10.63
C ALA A 232 5.65 18.27 -12.10
N ILE A 233 6.01 17.40 -13.03
CA ILE A 233 5.72 17.55 -14.46
C ILE A 233 4.20 17.57 -14.71
N GLN A 234 3.46 16.61 -14.15
CA GLN A 234 2.01 16.54 -14.33
C GLN A 234 1.28 17.73 -13.68
N ASP A 235 1.76 18.21 -12.53
CA ASP A 235 1.23 19.39 -11.87
C ASP A 235 1.46 20.66 -12.72
N GLU A 236 2.63 20.79 -13.38
CA GLU A 236 2.89 21.88 -14.32
C GLU A 236 2.03 21.78 -15.59
N ARG A 237 1.82 20.58 -16.14
CA ARG A 237 0.90 20.37 -17.28
C ARG A 237 -0.51 20.86 -16.98
N LYS A 238 -1.02 20.55 -15.79
CA LYS A 238 -2.33 21.01 -15.32
C LYS A 238 -2.39 22.53 -15.17
N LYS A 239 -1.34 23.16 -14.64
CA LYS A 239 -1.26 24.63 -14.52
C LYS A 239 -1.27 25.34 -15.88
N GLN A 240 -0.69 24.71 -16.90
CA GLN A 240 -0.66 25.21 -18.27
C GLN A 240 -1.88 24.79 -19.10
N ASP A 241 -2.86 24.09 -18.49
CA ASP A 241 -4.06 23.56 -19.15
C ASP A 241 -3.75 22.71 -20.40
N LEU A 242 -2.65 21.94 -20.34
CA LEU A 242 -2.22 21.11 -21.45
C LEU A 242 -3.01 19.79 -21.48
N PRO A 243 -3.50 19.36 -22.66
CA PRO A 243 -4.16 18.06 -22.81
C PRO A 243 -3.28 16.90 -22.34
N ILE A 244 -3.90 15.89 -21.73
CA ILE A 244 -3.16 14.74 -21.16
C ILE A 244 -2.48 13.88 -22.23
N ASP A 245 -2.99 13.90 -23.45
CA ASP A 245 -2.51 13.16 -24.62
C ASP A 245 -1.46 13.93 -25.44
N LEU A 246 -1.23 15.21 -25.13
CA LEU A 246 -0.24 16.03 -25.80
C LEU A 246 1.18 15.53 -25.49
N ARG A 247 2.00 15.35 -26.53
CA ARG A 247 3.43 15.12 -26.37
C ARG A 247 4.15 16.45 -26.18
N VAL A 248 5.03 16.53 -25.17
CA VAL A 248 5.72 17.78 -24.80
C VAL A 248 7.24 17.61 -24.78
N ASN A 249 7.97 18.71 -24.96
CA ASN A 249 9.41 18.81 -24.73
C ASN A 249 9.65 19.29 -23.31
N ILE A 250 10.52 18.60 -22.57
CA ILE A 250 10.76 18.88 -21.14
C ILE A 250 12.23 19.18 -20.92
N ALA A 251 12.50 20.32 -20.29
CA ALA A 251 13.80 20.65 -19.76
C ALA A 251 13.78 20.55 -18.23
N LEU A 252 14.70 19.76 -17.67
CA LEU A 252 14.86 19.53 -16.24
C LEU A 252 16.24 19.98 -15.79
N SER A 253 16.34 20.55 -14.60
CA SER A 253 17.59 20.82 -13.88
C SER A 253 17.33 20.65 -12.38
N GLY A 254 18.35 20.40 -11.58
CA GLY A 254 18.17 20.18 -10.14
C GLY A 254 19.42 19.65 -9.47
N ASP A 255 19.28 19.26 -8.21
CA ASP A 255 20.37 18.71 -7.40
C ASP A 255 20.92 17.40 -7.98
N ALA A 256 22.12 17.00 -7.55
CA ALA A 256 22.81 15.81 -8.07
C ALA A 256 21.96 14.54 -7.98
N ASP A 257 21.24 14.37 -6.87
CA ASP A 257 20.31 13.26 -6.66
C ASP A 257 19.15 13.26 -7.67
N VAL A 258 18.60 14.44 -7.99
CA VAL A 258 17.53 14.58 -8.97
C VAL A 258 18.04 14.24 -10.36
N GLN A 259 19.23 14.72 -10.73
CA GLN A 259 19.86 14.40 -12.00
C GLN A 259 20.15 12.89 -12.13
N GLN A 260 20.64 12.28 -11.06
CA GLN A 260 20.90 10.85 -11.02
C GLN A 260 19.60 10.03 -11.12
N ALA A 261 18.57 10.42 -10.37
CA ALA A 261 17.26 9.78 -10.41
C ALA A 261 16.63 9.83 -11.81
N ILE A 262 16.68 10.98 -12.48
CA ILE A 262 16.19 11.15 -13.85
C ILE A 262 16.96 10.26 -14.82
N LYS A 263 18.29 10.22 -14.71
CA LYS A 263 19.14 9.43 -15.60
C LYS A 263 18.91 7.92 -15.45
N GLN A 264 18.76 7.43 -14.22
CA GLN A 264 18.54 6.02 -13.96
C GLN A 264 17.11 5.57 -14.30
N ASN A 265 16.12 6.45 -14.14
CA ASN A 265 14.70 6.14 -14.32
C ASN A 265 14.09 6.84 -15.54
N GLU A 266 14.88 7.11 -16.58
CA GLU A 266 14.41 7.85 -17.76
C GLU A 266 13.23 7.14 -18.44
N SER A 267 13.29 5.80 -18.55
CA SER A 267 12.20 4.99 -19.12
C SER A 267 10.89 5.18 -18.35
N LEU A 268 10.94 5.17 -17.02
CA LEU A 268 9.77 5.39 -16.16
C LEU A 268 9.16 6.77 -16.41
N ILE A 269 9.98 7.81 -16.55
CA ILE A 269 9.50 9.17 -16.83
C ILE A 269 8.83 9.24 -18.20
N ARG A 270 9.43 8.63 -19.23
CA ARG A 270 8.89 8.62 -20.61
C ARG A 270 7.62 7.78 -20.78
N GLU A 271 7.44 6.74 -19.97
CA GLU A 271 6.21 5.93 -19.98
C GLU A 271 5.05 6.68 -19.32
N ASN A 272 5.31 7.41 -18.24
CA ASN A 272 4.28 8.12 -17.47
C ASN A 272 4.00 9.54 -17.98
N VAL A 273 4.94 10.13 -18.71
CA VAL A 273 4.80 11.44 -19.32
C VAL A 273 4.99 11.27 -20.83
N LEU A 274 4.00 11.67 -21.62
CA LEU A 274 4.11 11.69 -23.06
C LEU A 274 5.13 12.76 -23.47
N VAL A 275 6.40 12.37 -23.59
CA VAL A 275 7.52 13.26 -23.91
C VAL A 275 8.04 13.02 -25.32
N ASN A 276 8.35 14.09 -26.04
CA ASN A 276 9.12 14.06 -27.28
C ASN A 276 10.63 14.09 -26.94
N GLU A 277 11.07 15.18 -26.32
CA GLU A 277 12.45 15.35 -25.85
C GLU A 277 12.52 15.59 -24.34
N LEU A 278 13.48 14.94 -23.69
CA LEU A 278 13.82 15.12 -22.28
C LEU A 278 15.28 15.60 -22.21
N ASN A 279 15.49 16.85 -21.79
CA ASN A 279 16.82 17.47 -21.75
C ASN A 279 17.18 17.92 -20.33
N MET A 280 18.36 17.52 -19.86
CA MET A 280 18.91 17.98 -18.58
C MET A 280 19.74 19.26 -18.77
N LYS A 281 19.06 20.40 -18.93
CA LYS A 281 19.70 21.71 -19.14
C LYS A 281 18.91 22.80 -18.45
N GLU A 282 19.58 23.70 -17.74
CA GLU A 282 18.96 24.90 -17.21
C GLU A 282 18.59 25.88 -18.34
N GLN A 283 17.39 26.47 -18.24
CA GLN A 283 16.85 27.41 -19.22
C GLN A 283 16.17 28.59 -18.51
N GLU A 284 16.09 29.73 -19.18
CA GLU A 284 15.31 30.87 -18.68
C GLU A 284 13.82 30.53 -18.57
N GLY A 285 13.18 30.96 -17.49
CA GLY A 285 11.75 30.74 -17.25
C GLY A 285 11.38 29.42 -16.59
N MET A 286 12.37 28.61 -16.17
CA MET A 286 12.10 27.39 -15.39
C MET A 286 11.38 27.69 -14.08
N LYS A 287 10.43 26.81 -13.75
CA LYS A 287 9.69 26.83 -12.49
C LYS A 287 10.35 25.92 -11.47
N GLU A 288 10.45 26.40 -10.24
CA GLU A 288 11.04 25.65 -9.13
C GLU A 288 9.99 24.79 -8.42
N TYR A 289 10.39 23.58 -8.08
CA TYR A 289 9.61 22.54 -7.44
C TYR A 289 10.48 21.85 -6.39
N THR A 290 9.88 21.48 -5.26
CA THR A 290 10.56 20.70 -4.22
C THR A 290 10.23 19.23 -4.37
N VAL A 291 11.27 18.40 -4.46
CA VAL A 291 11.19 16.94 -4.61
C VAL A 291 11.86 16.30 -3.39
N GLY A 292 11.07 16.03 -2.35
CA GLY A 292 11.60 15.58 -1.06
C GLY A 292 12.39 16.70 -0.40
N GLU A 293 13.70 16.51 -0.24
CA GLU A 293 14.63 17.52 0.28
C GLU A 293 15.39 18.24 -0.85
N ASN A 294 15.20 17.81 -2.10
CA ASN A 294 15.92 18.32 -3.26
C ASN A 294 15.13 19.38 -4.04
N GLN A 295 15.84 20.22 -4.79
CA GLN A 295 15.29 21.20 -5.70
C GLN A 295 15.26 20.67 -7.15
N LEU A 296 14.13 20.90 -7.81
CA LEU A 296 13.88 20.64 -9.22
C LEU A 296 13.47 21.95 -9.92
N LYS A 297 14.11 22.23 -11.04
CA LYS A 297 13.73 23.25 -12.01
C LYS A 297 13.16 22.56 -13.24
N LEU A 298 11.96 22.98 -13.66
CA LEU A 298 11.20 22.38 -14.74
C LEU A 298 10.74 23.45 -15.73
N SER A 299 10.88 23.16 -17.02
CA SER A 299 10.20 23.89 -18.10
C SER A 299 9.56 22.90 -19.07
N ILE A 300 8.34 23.20 -19.48
CA ILE A 300 7.57 22.43 -20.47
C ILE A 300 7.37 23.32 -21.69
N GLN A 301 7.76 22.81 -22.86
CA GLN A 301 7.63 23.46 -24.16
C GLN A 301 6.84 22.55 -25.10
N GLN A 302 6.12 23.16 -26.03
CA GLN A 302 5.37 22.45 -27.08
C GLN A 302 6.28 22.03 -28.23
#